data_AF-A0A229GK05-F1
#
_entry.id   AF-A0A229GK05-F1
#
_cell.length_a   1.000
_cell.length_b   1.000
_cell.length_c   1.000
_cell.angle_alpha   90.00
_cell.angle_beta   90.00
_cell.angle_gamma   90.00
#
_symmetry.space_group_name_H-M   'P 1'
#
loop_
_entity.id
_entity.type
_entity.pdbx_description
1 polymer ?
#
loop_
_entity_poly.entity_id
_entity_poly.type
_entity_poly.pdbx_seq_one_letter_code
_entity_poly.pdbx_strand_id
1 'polypeptide(L)'
;MIRSDSVNGVVRRGHLGRIARFRAKWRGKRDGERGVPRIPVRYFEGRQSEPPELFEPPDPDELPLPAYVMEVRTTARRAMEQMRSSMIGQEHALISKLRAESVRVVTQYDVREDPRPAALARYGQWVGQWRTTVDRCRSHAQAVADQANQQLACYWDAVRATHPQFIRLAGRPPGDWLPGRVELDPSWHRPDVWLLADDEDARTATSRALQILERQNTHSTRNTHRVGGRSTR
;
A
#
# COMPACT_ATOMS: atom_id res chain seq x y z
N MET A 1 17.19 -4.29 16.78
CA MET A 1 16.53 -5.51 17.31
C MET A 1 15.02 -5.31 17.24
N ILE A 2 14.39 -5.66 16.11
CA ILE A 2 12.93 -5.51 15.94
C ILE A 2 12.28 -6.74 16.56
N ARG A 3 11.69 -6.57 17.75
CA ARG A 3 10.92 -7.61 18.45
C ARG A 3 9.97 -8.28 17.46
N SER A 4 9.95 -9.61 17.48
CA SER A 4 8.96 -10.46 16.81
C SER A 4 7.58 -10.16 17.39
N ASP A 5 6.98 -9.04 16.96
CA ASP A 5 5.59 -8.73 17.26
C ASP A 5 4.74 -9.74 16.50
N SER A 6 4.06 -10.62 17.25
CA SER A 6 3.16 -11.62 16.72
C SER A 6 2.03 -10.96 15.92
N VAL A 7 1.45 -11.71 14.98
CA VAL A 7 0.31 -11.30 14.16
C VAL A 7 -0.84 -10.73 15.02
N ASN A 8 -1.04 -11.25 16.24
CA ASN A 8 -2.02 -10.74 17.21
C ASN A 8 -1.69 -9.34 17.77
N GLY A 9 -0.41 -8.97 17.87
CA GLY A 9 0.02 -7.62 18.24
C GLY A 9 -0.27 -6.58 17.14
N VAL A 10 -0.21 -7.00 15.87
CA VAL A 10 -0.57 -6.17 14.71
C VAL A 10 -2.09 -5.94 14.65
N VAL A 11 -2.90 -6.97 14.91
CA VAL A 11 -4.37 -6.86 14.98
C VAL A 11 -4.82 -5.94 16.12
N ARG A 12 -4.16 -5.99 17.29
CA ARG A 12 -4.43 -5.06 18.40
C ARG A 12 -3.99 -3.61 18.12
N ARG A 13 -2.98 -3.39 17.29
CA ARG A 13 -2.55 -2.05 16.84
C ARG A 13 -3.36 -1.49 15.67
N GLY A 14 -4.01 -2.35 14.88
CA GLY A 14 -4.85 -1.95 13.74
C GLY A 14 -6.21 -1.36 14.11
N HIS A 15 -6.57 -1.31 15.40
CA HIS A 15 -7.81 -0.69 15.84
C HIS A 15 -7.60 0.77 16.22
N LEU A 16 -8.40 1.62 15.57
CA LEU A 16 -8.49 3.03 15.95
C LEU A 16 -8.87 3.17 17.44
N GLY A 17 -8.02 3.84 18.21
CA GLY A 17 -8.26 4.06 19.64
C GLY A 17 -9.57 4.82 19.92
N ARG A 18 -10.16 4.60 21.10
CA ARG A 18 -11.45 5.23 21.50
C ARG A 18 -11.44 6.75 21.37
N ILE A 19 -10.33 7.40 21.75
CA ILE A 19 -10.17 8.86 21.67
C ILE A 19 -10.16 9.33 20.21
N ALA A 20 -9.44 8.64 19.33
CA ALA A 20 -9.37 9.00 17.92
C ALA A 20 -10.75 8.83 17.22
N ARG A 21 -11.49 7.77 17.56
CA ARG A 21 -12.89 7.59 17.15
C ARG A 21 -13.77 8.75 17.62
N PHE A 22 -13.68 9.11 18.90
CA PHE A 22 -14.47 10.20 19.46
C PHE A 22 -14.17 11.54 18.77
N ARG A 23 -12.88 11.87 18.60
CA ARG A 23 -12.44 13.09 17.90
C ARG A 23 -12.92 13.11 16.45
N ALA A 24 -12.85 11.99 15.73
CA ALA A 24 -13.34 11.87 14.36
C ALA A 24 -14.85 12.13 14.27
N LYS A 25 -15.62 11.50 15.16
CA LYS A 25 -17.08 11.71 15.24
C LYS A 25 -17.43 13.15 15.57
N TRP A 26 -16.74 13.75 16.54
CA TRP A 26 -16.97 15.14 16.93
C TRP A 26 -16.67 16.13 15.80
N ARG A 27 -15.56 15.93 15.07
CA ARG A 27 -15.23 16.71 13.88
C ARG A 27 -16.27 16.54 12.78
N GLY A 28 -16.68 15.30 12.49
CA GLY A 28 -17.68 15.01 11.48
C GLY A 28 -19.04 15.63 11.79
N LYS A 29 -19.48 15.58 13.06
CA LYS A 29 -20.70 16.27 13.50
C LYS A 29 -20.62 17.78 13.27
N ARG A 30 -19.51 18.41 13.67
CA ARG A 30 -19.32 19.85 13.52
C ARG A 30 -19.27 20.28 12.05
N ASP A 31 -18.63 19.49 11.19
CA ASP A 31 -18.53 19.79 9.77
C ASP A 31 -19.87 19.53 9.05
N GLY A 32 -20.61 18.49 9.42
CA GLY A 32 -21.96 18.23 8.92
C GLY A 32 -22.97 19.32 9.31
N GLU A 33 -22.93 19.81 10.56
CA GLU A 33 -23.71 20.97 11.03
C GLU A 33 -23.40 22.26 10.25
N ARG A 34 -22.17 22.40 9.75
CA ARG A 34 -21.73 23.54 8.93
C ARG A 34 -22.02 23.38 7.43
N GLY A 35 -22.55 22.23 7.03
CA GLY A 35 -22.77 21.89 5.63
C GLY A 35 -21.49 21.63 4.84
N VAL A 36 -20.50 21.02 5.49
CA VAL A 36 -19.25 20.56 4.88
C VAL A 36 -19.25 19.03 4.80
N PRO A 37 -18.81 18.44 3.68
CA PRO A 37 -18.42 19.07 2.41
C PRO A 37 -19.62 19.70 1.69
N ARG A 38 -19.35 20.76 0.92
CA ARG A 38 -20.35 21.34 0.03
C ARG A 38 -20.57 20.37 -1.13
N ILE A 39 -21.72 19.71 -1.17
CA ILE A 39 -22.11 18.87 -2.29
C ILE A 39 -22.50 19.83 -3.44
N PRO A 40 -21.85 19.77 -4.62
CA PRO A 40 -22.17 20.64 -5.75
C PRO A 40 -23.66 20.61 -6.14
N VAL A 41 -24.20 21.77 -6.52
CA VAL A 41 -25.61 21.96 -6.91
C VAL A 41 -26.02 21.07 -8.09
N ARG A 42 -25.07 20.67 -8.95
CA ARG A 42 -25.30 19.74 -10.07
C ARG A 42 -25.87 18.38 -9.64
N TYR A 43 -25.57 17.91 -8.43
CA TYR A 43 -26.18 16.69 -7.88
C TYR A 43 -27.65 16.88 -7.47
N PHE A 44 -28.14 18.12 -7.39
CA PHE A 44 -29.50 18.49 -7.00
C PHE A 44 -30.36 19.02 -8.16
N GLU A 45 -29.76 19.40 -9.29
CA GLU A 45 -30.46 20.02 -10.43
C GLU A 45 -31.14 19.02 -11.39
N GLY A 46 -31.01 17.72 -11.17
CA GLY A 46 -31.47 16.69 -12.12
C GLY A 46 -32.98 16.40 -12.17
N ARG A 47 -33.76 16.63 -11.10
CA ARG A 47 -35.20 16.29 -11.06
C ARG A 47 -35.94 17.09 -9.99
N GLN A 48 -36.46 18.27 -10.34
CA GLN A 48 -37.33 19.05 -9.44
C GLN A 48 -38.80 18.58 -9.43
N SER A 49 -39.16 17.57 -10.25
CA SER A 49 -40.56 17.24 -10.55
C SER A 49 -41.06 15.89 -10.03
N GLU A 50 -40.23 15.11 -9.34
CA GLU A 50 -40.58 13.75 -8.89
C GLU A 50 -40.42 13.60 -7.37
N PRO A 51 -41.02 12.55 -6.73
CA PRO A 51 -40.95 12.33 -5.29
C PRO A 51 -39.49 12.30 -4.80
N PRO A 52 -39.20 12.41 -3.50
CA PRO A 52 -37.82 12.41 -2.99
C PRO A 52 -37.17 11.04 -3.23
N GLU A 53 -36.65 10.84 -4.45
CA GLU A 53 -35.87 9.68 -4.82
C GLU A 53 -34.50 9.83 -4.18
N LEU A 54 -34.06 8.72 -3.59
CA LEU A 54 -32.72 8.52 -3.13
C LEU A 54 -31.77 8.58 -4.35
N PHE A 55 -30.77 9.46 -4.36
CA PHE A 55 -29.84 9.60 -5.51
C PHE A 55 -28.50 8.90 -5.28
N GLU A 56 -27.89 8.35 -6.31
CA GLU A 56 -26.60 7.65 -6.23
C GLU A 56 -25.49 8.54 -5.64
N PRO A 57 -24.67 8.06 -4.69
CA PRO A 57 -23.61 8.86 -4.10
C PRO A 57 -22.57 9.25 -5.16
N PRO A 58 -22.04 10.49 -5.11
CA PRO A 58 -20.99 10.94 -6.04
C PRO A 58 -19.72 10.09 -5.89
N ASP A 59 -18.89 10.04 -6.94
CA ASP A 59 -17.58 9.40 -6.84
C ASP A 59 -16.80 10.03 -5.65
N PRO A 60 -16.28 9.21 -4.71
CA PRO A 60 -15.44 9.66 -3.60
C PRO A 60 -14.32 10.64 -3.99
N ASP A 61 -13.77 10.52 -5.21
CA ASP A 61 -12.65 11.31 -5.69
C ASP A 61 -13.06 12.65 -6.32
N GLU A 62 -14.34 12.82 -6.67
CA GLU A 62 -14.88 14.09 -7.22
C GLU A 62 -15.24 15.11 -6.13
N LEU A 63 -15.36 14.67 -4.87
CA LEU A 63 -15.76 15.54 -3.77
C LEU A 63 -14.59 16.40 -3.26
N PRO A 64 -14.80 17.72 -3.06
CA PRO A 64 -13.81 18.54 -2.38
C PRO A 64 -13.64 18.05 -0.93
N LEU A 65 -12.43 17.59 -0.62
CA LEU A 65 -12.15 16.96 0.66
C LEU A 65 -12.09 17.99 1.79
N PRO A 66 -12.80 17.76 2.91
CA PRO A 66 -12.69 18.59 4.11
C PRO A 66 -11.25 18.65 4.64
N ALA A 67 -10.88 19.77 5.27
CA ALA A 67 -9.55 19.96 5.83
C ALA A 67 -9.12 18.84 6.79
N TYR A 68 -10.07 18.33 7.59
CA TYR A 68 -9.82 17.20 8.49
C TYR A 68 -9.49 15.91 7.74
N VAL A 69 -10.16 15.62 6.62
CA VAL A 69 -9.86 14.45 5.78
C VAL A 69 -8.45 14.58 5.18
N MET A 70 -8.09 15.78 4.70
CA MET A 70 -6.75 16.06 4.21
C MET A 70 -5.67 15.91 5.29
N GLU A 71 -5.94 16.33 6.53
CA GLU A 71 -5.04 16.15 7.68
C GLU A 71 -4.78 14.64 7.94
N VAL A 72 -5.83 13.83 7.96
CA VAL A 72 -5.71 12.37 8.16
C VAL A 72 -4.90 11.73 7.04
N ARG A 73 -5.18 12.07 5.77
CA ARG A 73 -4.45 11.55 4.60
C ARG A 73 -2.97 11.90 4.64
N THR A 74 -2.67 13.17 4.87
CA THR A 74 -1.28 13.66 4.89
C THR A 74 -0.50 13.07 6.06
N THR A 75 -1.13 12.91 7.23
CA THR A 75 -0.52 12.26 8.39
C THR A 75 -0.21 10.79 8.11
N ALA A 76 -1.16 10.03 7.56
CA ALA A 76 -0.96 8.63 7.21
C ALA A 76 0.14 8.47 6.15
N ARG A 77 0.11 9.29 5.09
CA ARG A 77 1.13 9.28 4.03
C ARG A 77 2.52 9.57 4.57
N ARG A 78 2.67 10.58 5.44
CA ARG A 78 3.95 10.91 6.09
C ARG A 78 4.45 9.76 6.96
N ALA A 79 3.58 9.12 7.73
CA ALA A 79 3.95 7.99 8.56
C ALA A 79 4.44 6.81 7.70
N MET A 80 3.73 6.47 6.63
CA MET A 80 4.15 5.41 5.70
C MET A 80 5.50 5.73 5.04
N GLU A 81 5.70 6.97 4.57
CA GLU A 81 6.98 7.40 3.98
C GLU A 81 8.14 7.33 4.99
N GLN A 82 7.92 7.77 6.23
CA GLN A 82 8.90 7.65 7.29
C GLN A 82 9.26 6.20 7.60
N MET A 83 8.30 5.28 7.55
CA MET A 83 8.57 3.85 7.72
C MET A 83 9.44 3.30 6.59
N ARG A 84 9.14 3.67 5.34
CA ARG A 84 9.96 3.31 4.18
C ARG A 84 11.38 3.83 4.32
N SER A 85 11.53 5.13 4.61
CA SER A 85 12.83 5.78 4.79
C SER A 85 13.64 5.14 5.93
N SER A 86 13.01 4.90 7.08
CA SER A 86 13.64 4.25 8.24
C SER A 86 14.08 2.83 7.93
N MET A 87 13.24 2.04 7.23
CA MET A 87 13.60 0.70 6.80
C MET A 87 14.78 0.71 5.82
N ILE A 88 14.78 1.61 4.82
CA ILE A 88 15.91 1.75 3.87
C ILE A 88 17.20 2.10 4.63
N GLY A 89 17.13 3.05 5.57
CA GLY A 89 18.27 3.42 6.40
C GLY A 89 18.80 2.27 7.26
N GLN A 90 17.92 1.49 7.88
CA GLN A 90 18.29 0.32 8.70
C GLN A 90 18.93 -0.80 7.88
N GLU A 91 18.42 -1.04 6.67
CA GLU A 91 18.88 -2.12 5.78
C GLU A 91 19.96 -1.66 4.79
N HIS A 92 20.53 -0.47 4.97
CA HIS A 92 21.53 0.10 4.05
C HIS A 92 22.74 -0.85 3.83
N ALA A 93 23.17 -1.57 4.87
CA ALA A 93 24.25 -2.54 4.76
C ALA A 93 23.86 -3.77 3.90
N LEU A 94 22.61 -4.23 3.97
CA LEU A 94 22.09 -5.31 3.13
C LEU A 94 21.96 -4.84 1.67
N ILE A 95 21.44 -3.63 1.45
CA ILE A 95 21.35 -3.00 0.12
C ILE A 95 22.74 -2.89 -0.51
N SER A 96 23.75 -2.47 0.26
CA SER A 96 25.13 -2.36 -0.22
C SER A 96 25.72 -3.73 -0.61
N LYS A 97 25.47 -4.78 0.20
CA LYS A 97 25.88 -6.16 -0.13
C LYS A 97 25.20 -6.67 -1.41
N LEU A 98 23.91 -6.40 -1.54
CA LEU A 98 23.14 -6.74 -2.75
C LEU A 98 23.75 -6.07 -3.97
N ARG A 99 23.98 -4.76 -3.95
CA ARG A 99 24.58 -4.00 -5.07
C ARG A 99 25.96 -4.54 -5.46
N ALA A 100 26.83 -4.83 -4.48
CA ALA A 100 28.15 -5.40 -4.74
C ALA A 100 28.08 -6.79 -5.38
N GLU A 101 27.22 -7.66 -4.87
CA GLU A 101 27.06 -9.03 -5.41
C GLU A 101 26.34 -9.03 -6.76
N SER A 102 25.46 -8.04 -7.03
CA SER A 102 24.87 -7.85 -8.36
C SER A 102 25.94 -7.68 -9.43
N VAL A 103 26.95 -6.83 -9.19
CA VAL A 103 28.09 -6.65 -10.12
C VAL A 103 28.82 -7.96 -10.34
N ARG A 104 29.05 -8.72 -9.26
CA ARG A 104 29.71 -10.03 -9.34
C ARG A 104 28.90 -11.03 -10.17
N VAL A 105 27.59 -11.14 -9.93
CA VAL A 105 26.69 -12.03 -10.67
C VAL A 105 26.67 -11.68 -12.15
N VAL A 106 26.45 -10.40 -12.50
CA VAL A 106 26.45 -9.94 -13.89
C VAL A 106 27.79 -10.22 -14.57
N THR A 107 28.90 -9.96 -13.89
CA THR A 107 30.24 -10.27 -14.44
C THR A 107 30.42 -11.76 -14.74
N GLN A 108 29.97 -12.66 -13.86
CA GLN A 108 30.12 -14.10 -14.08
C GLN A 108 29.21 -14.61 -15.20
N TYR A 109 27.96 -14.16 -15.24
CA TYR A 109 26.95 -14.69 -16.15
C TYR A 109 26.96 -14.03 -17.54
N ASP A 110 27.12 -12.71 -17.61
CA ASP A 110 27.03 -11.98 -18.88
C ASP A 110 28.41 -11.64 -19.48
N VAL A 111 29.46 -11.45 -18.67
CA VAL A 111 30.80 -11.04 -19.19
C VAL A 111 31.73 -12.23 -19.36
N ARG A 112 31.82 -13.10 -18.36
CA ARG A 112 32.72 -14.26 -18.36
C ARG A 112 32.08 -15.52 -18.93
N GLU A 113 30.75 -15.53 -19.07
CA GLU A 113 29.96 -16.70 -19.47
C GLU A 113 30.34 -17.98 -18.67
N ASP A 114 30.70 -17.79 -17.39
CA ASP A 114 31.09 -18.83 -16.42
C ASP A 114 30.05 -18.83 -15.27
N PRO A 115 28.89 -19.51 -15.45
CA PRO A 115 27.83 -19.49 -14.45
C PRO A 115 28.34 -20.00 -13.11
N ARG A 116 28.11 -19.24 -12.04
CA ARG A 116 28.43 -19.64 -10.67
C ARG A 116 27.16 -19.81 -9.84
N PRO A 117 26.56 -21.01 -9.82
CA PRO A 117 25.30 -21.27 -9.11
C PRO A 117 25.35 -20.89 -7.64
N ALA A 118 26.48 -21.10 -6.96
CA ALA A 118 26.63 -20.76 -5.55
C ALA A 118 26.58 -19.25 -5.28
N ALA A 119 27.16 -18.43 -6.18
CA ALA A 119 27.10 -16.97 -6.06
C ALA A 119 25.67 -16.46 -6.31
N LEU A 120 25.00 -17.02 -7.33
CA LEU A 120 23.60 -16.70 -7.61
C LEU A 120 22.66 -17.14 -6.49
N ALA A 121 22.89 -18.30 -5.87
CA ALA A 121 22.11 -18.78 -4.72
C ALA A 121 22.27 -17.85 -3.50
N ARG A 122 23.49 -17.41 -3.20
CA ARG A 122 23.75 -16.43 -2.13
C ARG A 122 23.10 -15.08 -2.43
N TYR A 123 23.19 -14.60 -3.67
CA TYR A 123 22.47 -13.39 -4.10
C TYR A 123 20.96 -13.55 -3.90
N GLY A 124 20.39 -14.68 -4.33
CA GLY A 124 18.98 -15.01 -4.13
C GLY A 124 18.58 -15.04 -2.66
N GLN A 125 19.43 -15.54 -1.76
CA GLN A 125 19.19 -15.51 -0.32
C GLN A 125 19.07 -14.07 0.21
N TRP A 126 19.96 -13.18 -0.20
CA TRP A 126 19.90 -11.77 0.21
C TRP A 126 18.71 -11.03 -0.38
N VAL A 127 18.33 -11.33 -1.63
CA VAL A 127 17.10 -10.79 -2.24
C VAL A 127 15.86 -11.29 -1.49
N GLY A 128 15.83 -12.56 -1.11
CA GLY A 128 14.75 -13.13 -0.28
C GLY A 128 14.66 -12.47 1.09
N GLN A 129 15.80 -12.22 1.74
CA GLN A 129 15.86 -11.49 3.01
C GLN A 129 15.31 -10.07 2.85
N TRP A 130 15.72 -9.35 1.81
CA TRP A 130 15.21 -8.00 1.50
C TRP A 130 13.68 -8.01 1.34
N ARG A 131 13.15 -8.88 0.48
CA ARG A 131 11.70 -8.97 0.21
C ARG A 131 10.90 -9.30 1.48
N THR A 132 11.42 -10.18 2.33
CA THR A 132 10.81 -10.50 3.64
C THR A 132 10.75 -9.28 4.55
N THR A 133 11.82 -8.48 4.60
CA THR A 133 11.84 -7.23 5.39
C THR A 133 10.84 -6.21 4.84
N VAL A 134 10.78 -6.04 3.51
CA VAL A 134 9.80 -5.15 2.86
C VAL A 134 8.37 -5.61 3.11
N ASP A 135 8.07 -6.90 3.01
CA ASP A 135 6.73 -7.45 3.27
C ASP A 135 6.25 -7.16 4.70
N ARG A 136 7.16 -7.27 5.67
CA ARG A 136 6.89 -6.89 7.06
C ARG A 136 6.61 -5.39 7.18
N CYS A 137 7.45 -4.55 6.57
CA CYS A 137 7.25 -3.10 6.56
C CYS A 137 5.93 -2.70 5.88
N ARG A 138 5.58 -3.34 4.76
CA ARG A 138 4.32 -3.17 4.03
C ARG A 138 3.12 -3.51 4.92
N SER A 139 3.20 -4.61 5.66
CA SER A 139 2.11 -5.03 6.56
C SER A 139 1.85 -3.99 7.65
N HIS A 140 2.91 -3.37 8.18
CA HIS A 140 2.76 -2.26 9.11
C HIS A 140 2.21 -0.98 8.43
N ALA A 141 2.65 -0.67 7.21
CA ALA A 141 2.14 0.48 6.46
C ALA A 141 0.64 0.31 6.11
N GLN A 142 0.23 -0.90 5.75
CA GLN A 142 -1.17 -1.26 5.53
C GLN A 142 -1.99 -1.01 6.80
N ALA A 143 -1.50 -1.41 7.96
CA ALA A 143 -2.19 -1.13 9.23
C ALA A 143 -2.37 0.37 9.50
N VAL A 144 -1.42 1.22 9.10
CA VAL A 144 -1.53 2.69 9.19
C VAL A 144 -2.63 3.20 8.25
N ALA A 145 -2.66 2.73 7.00
CA ALA A 145 -3.71 3.08 6.05
C ALA A 145 -5.09 2.62 6.53
N ASP A 146 -5.20 1.40 7.04
CA ASP A 146 -6.45 0.84 7.57
C ASP A 146 -6.94 1.64 8.80
N GLN A 147 -6.05 2.03 9.70
CA GLN A 147 -6.39 2.87 10.84
C GLN A 147 -6.89 4.25 10.40
N ALA A 148 -6.24 4.86 9.41
CA ALA A 148 -6.68 6.12 8.82
C ALA A 148 -8.06 5.98 8.17
N ASN A 149 -8.29 4.90 7.42
CA ASN A 149 -9.58 4.62 6.79
C ASN A 149 -10.69 4.38 7.82
N GLN A 150 -10.42 3.71 8.94
CA GLN A 150 -11.36 3.60 10.06
C GLN A 150 -11.70 4.98 10.66
N GLN A 151 -10.73 5.90 10.71
CA GLN A 151 -10.92 7.26 11.23
C GLN A 151 -11.77 8.10 10.30
N LEU A 152 -11.54 7.99 8.99
CA LEU A 152 -12.36 8.61 7.97
C LEU A 152 -13.78 8.05 7.98
N ALA A 153 -13.95 6.73 8.16
CA ALA A 153 -15.27 6.11 8.23
C ALA A 153 -16.08 6.68 9.41
N CYS A 154 -15.47 6.76 10.60
CA CYS A 154 -16.10 7.36 11.78
C CYS A 154 -16.47 8.84 11.57
N TYR A 155 -15.64 9.59 10.84
CA TYR A 155 -15.90 10.98 10.50
C TYR A 155 -17.08 11.10 9.54
N TRP A 156 -17.08 10.36 8.44
CA TRP A 156 -18.12 10.40 7.42
C TRP A 156 -19.46 9.88 7.93
N ASP A 157 -19.47 8.87 8.81
CA ASP A 157 -20.67 8.44 9.54
C ASP A 157 -21.31 9.59 10.33
N ALA A 158 -20.49 10.39 11.03
CA ALA A 158 -20.98 11.51 11.82
C ALA A 158 -21.43 12.71 10.96
N VAL A 159 -20.74 12.98 9.84
CA VAL A 159 -21.19 13.98 8.84
C VAL A 159 -22.57 13.59 8.30
N ARG A 160 -22.75 12.33 7.88
CA ARG A 160 -24.04 11.84 7.36
C ARG A 160 -25.16 11.99 8.38
N ALA A 161 -24.91 11.70 9.65
CA ALA A 161 -25.91 11.82 10.70
C ALA A 161 -26.36 13.27 10.96
N THR A 162 -25.60 14.27 10.52
CA THR A 162 -25.82 15.68 10.86
C THR A 162 -26.04 16.59 9.66
N HIS A 163 -25.82 16.08 8.44
CA HIS A 163 -26.00 16.84 7.21
C HIS A 163 -27.21 16.33 6.40
N PRO A 164 -28.35 17.06 6.36
CA PRO A 164 -29.59 16.60 5.75
C PRO A 164 -29.47 16.23 4.27
N GLN A 165 -28.55 16.87 3.53
CA GLN A 165 -28.32 16.56 2.11
C GLN A 165 -27.62 15.21 1.92
N PHE A 166 -26.75 14.80 2.85
CA PHE A 166 -26.11 13.47 2.83
C PHE A 166 -27.09 12.35 3.18
N ILE A 167 -28.14 12.65 3.96
CA ILE A 167 -29.19 11.68 4.32
C ILE A 167 -30.06 11.30 3.10
N ARG A 168 -30.09 12.16 2.07
CA ARG A 168 -30.86 11.94 0.83
C ARG A 168 -30.13 11.11 -0.23
N LEU A 169 -28.87 10.71 0.02
CA LEU A 169 -28.14 9.78 -0.86
C LEU A 169 -28.73 8.36 -0.72
N ALA A 170 -28.84 7.66 -1.84
CA ALA A 170 -29.30 6.29 -1.93
C ALA A 170 -28.36 5.34 -1.22
N GLY A 171 -28.94 4.64 -0.24
CA GLY A 171 -28.22 3.68 0.57
C GLY A 171 -27.31 4.37 1.59
N ARG A 172 -27.00 3.62 2.64
CA ARG A 172 -25.71 3.77 3.28
C ARG A 172 -24.71 3.69 2.12
N PRO A 173 -23.87 4.71 1.87
CA PRO A 173 -22.88 4.60 0.82
C PRO A 173 -22.21 3.23 0.98
N PRO A 174 -21.97 2.47 -0.11
CA PRO A 174 -21.40 1.12 0.00
C PRO A 174 -20.22 1.17 0.96
N GLY A 175 -19.91 0.09 1.70
CA GLY A 175 -18.85 0.10 2.72
C GLY A 175 -17.51 0.68 2.22
N ASP A 176 -17.33 0.72 0.90
CA ASP A 176 -16.20 1.22 0.14
C ASP A 176 -16.26 2.72 -0.23
N TRP A 177 -17.42 3.39 -0.07
CA TRP A 177 -17.56 4.83 -0.31
C TRP A 177 -16.95 5.61 0.85
N LEU A 178 -15.68 5.98 0.66
CA LEU A 178 -14.86 6.64 1.65
C LEU A 178 -14.07 7.78 0.99
N PRO A 179 -14.67 8.98 0.84
CA PRO A 179 -13.97 10.11 0.25
C PRO A 179 -12.66 10.40 0.99
N GLY A 180 -11.58 10.48 0.21
CA GLY A 180 -10.23 10.65 0.73
C GLY A 180 -9.61 9.38 1.30
N ARG A 181 -10.03 8.19 0.84
CA ARG A 181 -9.41 6.90 1.18
C ARG A 181 -7.89 6.98 1.11
N VAL A 182 -7.25 6.36 2.08
CA VAL A 182 -5.80 6.20 2.14
C VAL A 182 -5.46 4.83 1.61
N GLU A 183 -4.60 4.80 0.60
CA GLU A 183 -4.06 3.58 0.01
C GLU A 183 -2.54 3.64 0.02
N LEU A 184 -1.91 2.47 0.00
CA LEU A 184 -0.48 2.37 -0.20
C LEU A 184 -0.18 2.72 -1.64
N ASP A 185 0.90 3.46 -1.88
CA ASP A 185 1.32 3.70 -3.25
C ASP A 185 1.78 2.38 -3.91
N PRO A 186 1.69 2.25 -5.24
CA PRO A 186 2.01 1.00 -5.93
C PRO A 186 3.43 0.46 -5.67
N SER A 187 4.39 1.29 -5.23
CA SER A 187 5.75 0.85 -4.99
C SER A 187 5.86 -0.08 -3.76
N TRP A 188 4.93 -0.01 -2.80
CA TRP A 188 4.88 -0.93 -1.65
C TRP A 188 4.66 -2.40 -2.06
N HIS A 189 4.06 -2.63 -3.23
CA HIS A 189 3.84 -3.97 -3.78
C HIS A 189 4.99 -4.44 -4.66
N ARG A 190 6.00 -3.60 -4.88
CA ARG A 190 7.14 -3.87 -5.75
C ARG A 190 8.44 -3.67 -4.95
N PRO A 191 8.80 -4.63 -4.09
CA PRO A 191 9.93 -4.49 -3.15
C PRO A 191 11.26 -4.21 -3.86
N ASP A 192 11.42 -4.72 -5.08
CA ASP A 192 12.65 -4.57 -5.85
C ASP A 192 12.82 -3.15 -6.40
N VAL A 193 11.74 -2.38 -6.62
CA VAL A 193 11.82 -0.99 -7.11
C VAL A 193 12.61 -0.10 -6.17
N TRP A 194 12.58 -0.39 -4.87
CA TRP A 194 13.32 0.36 -3.87
C TRP A 194 14.81 0.05 -3.85
N LEU A 195 15.25 -1.07 -4.42
CA LEU A 195 16.67 -1.35 -4.65
C LEU A 195 17.21 -0.51 -5.82
N LEU A 196 16.33 -0.14 -6.74
CA LEU A 196 16.63 0.57 -8.00
C LEU A 196 16.48 2.09 -7.89
N ALA A 197 16.00 2.63 -6.77
CA ALA A 197 15.58 4.03 -6.66
C ALA A 197 16.74 5.06 -6.64
N ASP A 198 17.99 4.63 -6.43
CA ASP A 198 19.19 5.48 -6.58
C ASP A 198 19.84 5.33 -7.97
N ASP A 199 19.28 4.50 -8.85
CA ASP A 199 19.88 4.09 -10.11
C ASP A 199 19.04 4.69 -11.26
N GLU A 200 19.45 5.85 -11.79
CA GLU A 200 18.77 6.52 -12.92
C GLU A 200 18.78 5.71 -14.23
N ASP A 201 19.56 4.64 -14.33
CA ASP A 201 19.64 3.80 -15.52
C ASP A 201 18.97 2.44 -15.33
N ALA A 202 17.96 2.14 -16.16
CA ALA A 202 17.32 0.82 -16.29
C ALA A 202 18.26 -0.31 -16.79
N ARG A 203 19.59 -0.12 -16.67
CA ARG A 203 20.67 -1.03 -17.07
C ARG A 203 21.71 -1.26 -15.96
N THR A 204 21.37 -1.04 -14.69
CA THR A 204 22.31 -1.31 -13.61
C THR A 204 22.52 -2.80 -13.36
N ALA A 205 23.66 -3.13 -12.76
CA ALA A 205 24.00 -4.51 -12.43
C ALA A 205 22.92 -5.16 -11.54
N THR A 206 22.23 -4.38 -10.69
CA THR A 206 21.17 -4.88 -9.81
C THR A 206 19.91 -5.29 -10.56
N SER A 207 19.42 -4.47 -11.50
CA SER A 207 18.27 -4.84 -12.32
C SER A 207 18.59 -6.09 -13.16
N ARG A 208 19.80 -6.16 -13.73
CA ARG A 208 20.24 -7.31 -14.53
C ARG A 208 20.43 -8.59 -13.69
N ALA A 209 21.04 -8.48 -12.51
CA ALA A 209 21.20 -9.62 -11.60
C ALA A 209 19.85 -10.18 -11.13
N LEU A 210 18.85 -9.32 -10.87
CA LEU A 210 17.49 -9.75 -10.58
C LEU A 210 16.85 -10.51 -11.75
N GLN A 211 17.03 -10.03 -12.99
CA GLN A 211 16.56 -10.76 -14.19
C GLN A 211 17.23 -12.13 -14.34
N ILE A 212 18.55 -12.22 -14.09
CA ILE A 212 19.29 -13.50 -14.13
C ILE A 212 18.70 -14.47 -13.08
N LEU A 213 18.48 -13.99 -11.85
CA LEU A 213 17.88 -14.78 -10.77
C LEU A 213 16.48 -15.29 -11.13
N GLU A 214 15.62 -14.42 -11.68
CA GLU A 214 14.25 -14.76 -12.06
C GLU A 214 14.18 -15.79 -13.20
N ARG A 215 15.02 -15.61 -14.24
CA ARG A 215 15.12 -16.57 -15.34
C ARG A 215 15.52 -17.97 -14.84
N GLN A 216 16.50 -18.05 -13.95
CA GLN A 216 16.97 -19.33 -13.41
C GLN A 216 15.91 -20.02 -12.55
N ASN A 217 15.18 -19.26 -11.72
CA ASN A 217 14.05 -19.80 -10.96
C ASN A 217 12.94 -20.35 -11.88
N THR A 218 12.63 -19.65 -12.98
CA THR A 218 11.61 -20.09 -13.95
C THR A 218 12.03 -21.36 -14.70
N HIS A 219 13.31 -21.48 -15.06
CA HIS A 219 13.86 -22.68 -15.69
C HIS A 219 13.87 -23.88 -14.73
N SER A 220 14.21 -23.68 -13.46
CA SER A 220 14.19 -24.74 -12.46
C SER A 220 12.79 -25.30 -12.25
N THR A 221 11.77 -24.43 -12.15
CA THR A 221 10.36 -24.83 -11.95
C THR A 221 9.77 -25.55 -13.19
N ARG A 222 10.16 -25.16 -14.40
CA ARG A 222 9.75 -25.88 -15.62
C ARG A 222 10.38 -27.25 -15.73
N ASN A 223 11.65 -27.41 -15.33
CA ASN A 223 12.33 -28.71 -15.38
C ASN A 223 11.77 -29.69 -14.34
N THR A 224 11.41 -29.25 -13.13
CA THR A 224 10.75 -30.12 -12.14
C THR A 224 9.35 -30.57 -12.58
N HIS A 225 8.57 -29.72 -13.24
CA HIS A 225 7.28 -30.15 -13.84
C HIS A 225 7.43 -31.12 -15.01
N ARG A 226 8.50 -31.02 -15.81
CA ARG A 226 8.73 -31.92 -16.95
C ARG A 226 9.21 -33.31 -16.54
N VAL A 227 9.94 -33.43 -15.42
CA VAL A 227 10.42 -34.72 -14.89
C VAL A 227 9.31 -35.48 -14.13
N GLY A 228 8.35 -34.78 -13.52
CA GLY A 228 7.19 -35.41 -12.86
C GLY A 228 6.12 -36.00 -13.80
N GLY A 229 6.17 -35.71 -15.10
CA GLY A 229 5.21 -36.19 -16.10
C GLY A 229 5.61 -37.47 -16.84
N ARG A 230 6.73 -38.11 -16.46
CA ARG A 230 7.28 -39.27 -17.17
C ARG A 230 7.49 -40.45 -16.23
N SER A 231 6.43 -40.91 -15.59
CA SER A 231 6.42 -42.21 -14.90
C SER A 231 5.01 -42.76 -14.74
N THR A 232 4.41 -43.21 -15.84
CA THR A 232 3.42 -44.30 -15.86
C THR A 232 3.38 -44.93 -17.26
N ARG A 233 4.23 -45.94 -17.46
CA ARG A 233 3.94 -47.09 -18.32
C ARG A 233 4.63 -48.31 -17.74
#